data_AF-A0AAV9MAE8-F1
#
_entry.id   AF-A0AAV9MAE8-F1
#
_cell.length_a   1.000
_cell.length_b   1.000
_cell.length_c   1.000
_cell.angle_alpha   90.00
_cell.angle_beta   90.00
_cell.angle_gamma   90.00
#
_symmetry.space_group_name_H-M   'P 1'
#
loop_
_entity.id
_entity.type
_entity.pdbx_description
1 polymer ?
#
loop_
_entity_poly.entity_id
_entity_poly.type
_entity_poly.pdbx_seq_one_letter_code
_entity_poly.pdbx_strand_id
1 'polypeptide(L)'
;MGHLAQLADVRATRLEADVPWVIEATILAALTPLRDSIHDLIARFTACESRHGESSEVTTLEDEVADIRKDMDYLKSSDFTSLLEAADDDDDPEISKIPSTTTEDVHRDVTTTDERGEEIDEEQIEVREDSIYKDLPDLEETIV
;
A
#
# COMPACT_ATOMS: atom_id res chain seq x y z
N MET A 1 45.86 -4.29 -23.73
CA MET A 1 44.62 -5.09 -23.61
C MET A 1 43.98 -5.02 -22.21
N GLY A 2 44.67 -4.62 -21.13
CA GLY A 2 44.12 -4.68 -19.76
C GLY A 2 43.15 -3.56 -19.31
N HIS A 3 43.14 -2.40 -19.97
CA HIS A 3 42.36 -1.24 -19.48
C HIS A 3 40.85 -1.30 -19.75
N LEU A 4 40.41 -2.08 -20.74
CA LEU A 4 38.98 -2.24 -21.03
C LEU A 4 38.27 -3.13 -20.01
N ALA A 5 38.95 -4.16 -19.49
CA ALA A 5 38.41 -5.04 -18.46
C ALA A 5 38.17 -4.30 -17.13
N GLN A 6 39.10 -3.42 -16.75
CA GLN A 6 38.97 -2.60 -15.53
C GLN A 6 37.83 -1.58 -15.60
N LEU A 7 37.47 -1.06 -16.79
CA LEU A 7 36.39 -0.07 -16.91
C LEU A 7 35.00 -0.70 -16.82
N ALA A 8 34.85 -1.95 -17.29
CA ALA A 8 33.60 -2.70 -17.18
C ALA A 8 33.29 -3.04 -15.71
N ASP A 9 34.32 -3.42 -14.95
CA ASP A 9 34.26 -3.79 -13.54
C ASP A 9 33.82 -2.62 -12.63
N VAL A 10 34.35 -1.41 -12.86
CA VAL A 10 33.97 -0.19 -12.11
C VAL A 10 32.54 0.27 -12.41
N ARG A 11 32.00 -0.04 -13.61
CA ARG A 11 30.61 0.30 -13.95
C ARG A 11 29.61 -0.69 -13.35
N ALA A 12 29.96 -1.97 -13.26
CA ALA A 12 29.13 -2.98 -12.60
C ALA A 12 28.98 -2.68 -11.11
N THR A 13 30.08 -2.44 -10.42
CA THR A 13 30.11 -2.11 -8.98
C THR A 13 29.37 -0.82 -8.63
N ARG A 14 29.39 0.20 -9.50
CA ARG A 14 28.59 1.42 -9.29
C ARG A 14 27.09 1.19 -9.44
N LEU A 15 26.68 0.35 -10.39
CA LEU A 15 25.26 0.05 -10.57
C LEU A 15 24.71 -0.76 -9.39
N GLU A 16 25.46 -1.74 -8.89
CA GLU A 16 25.09 -2.49 -7.69
C GLU A 16 24.95 -1.59 -6.45
N ALA A 17 25.83 -0.59 -6.29
CA ALA A 17 25.73 0.37 -5.20
C ALA A 17 24.53 1.34 -5.34
N ASP A 18 24.11 1.67 -6.57
CA ASP A 18 23.02 2.61 -6.82
C ASP A 18 21.62 1.95 -6.72
N VAL A 19 21.51 0.63 -6.93
CA VAL A 19 20.23 -0.11 -6.92
C VAL A 19 19.49 0.01 -5.58
N PRO A 20 20.11 -0.21 -4.40
CA PRO A 20 19.46 -0.02 -3.10
C PRO A 20 18.87 1.37 -2.92
N TRP A 21 19.64 2.41 -3.30
CA TRP A 21 19.22 3.80 -3.18
C TRP A 21 18.00 4.12 -4.05
N VAL A 22 17.95 3.59 -5.28
CA VAL A 22 16.81 3.78 -6.19
C VAL A 22 15.55 3.10 -5.66
N ILE A 23 15.68 1.91 -5.05
CA ILE A 23 14.56 1.19 -4.44
C ILE A 23 13.99 1.97 -3.26
N GLU A 24 14.84 2.42 -2.32
CA GLU A 24 14.43 3.22 -1.16
C GLU A 24 13.73 4.53 -1.58
N ALA A 25 14.31 5.25 -2.53
CA ALA A 25 13.74 6.50 -3.03
C ALA A 25 12.36 6.29 -3.67
N THR A 26 12.18 5.19 -4.42
CA THR A 26 10.91 4.84 -5.06
C THR A 26 9.85 4.49 -4.02
N ILE A 27 10.20 3.70 -2.99
CA ILE A 27 9.30 3.35 -1.90
C ILE A 27 8.86 4.61 -1.13
N LEU A 28 9.80 5.50 -0.79
CA LEU A 28 9.47 6.75 -0.10
C LEU A 28 8.55 7.66 -0.93
N ALA A 29 8.77 7.73 -2.25
CA ALA A 29 7.91 8.47 -3.16
C ALA A 29 6.48 7.90 -3.19
N ALA A 30 6.33 6.58 -3.17
CA ALA A 30 5.03 5.90 -3.14
C ALA A 30 4.30 6.05 -1.78
N LEU A 31 5.04 6.09 -0.66
CA LEU A 31 4.47 6.24 0.68
C LEU A 31 4.01 7.68 0.98
N THR A 32 4.54 8.68 0.27
CA THR A 32 4.21 10.10 0.51
C THR A 32 2.71 10.40 0.27
N PRO A 33 2.12 10.07 -0.89
CA PRO A 33 0.68 10.27 -1.12
C PRO A 33 -0.21 9.54 -0.12
N LEU A 34 0.19 8.34 0.32
CA LEU A 34 -0.56 7.56 1.31
C LEU A 34 -0.63 8.29 2.66
N ARG A 35 0.50 8.86 3.09
CA ARG A 35 0.59 9.66 4.31
C ARG A 35 -0.29 10.90 4.25
N ASP A 36 -0.30 11.58 3.11
CA ASP A 36 -1.13 12.75 2.90
C ASP A 36 -2.63 12.39 2.96
N SER A 37 -3.03 11.26 2.35
CA SER A 37 -4.39 10.74 2.42
C SER A 37 -4.83 10.40 3.85
N ILE A 38 -3.94 9.82 4.67
CA ILE A 38 -4.24 9.53 6.09
C ILE A 38 -4.43 10.84 6.87
N HIS A 39 -3.58 11.84 6.66
CA HIS A 39 -3.72 13.14 7.31
C HIS A 39 -5.02 13.85 6.92
N ASP A 40 -5.41 13.79 5.64
CA ASP A 40 -6.70 14.31 5.17
C ASP A 40 -7.88 13.57 5.81
N LEU A 41 -7.82 12.23 5.89
CA LEU A 41 -8.85 11.42 6.53
C LEU A 41 -9.02 11.78 8.00
N ILE A 42 -7.92 11.92 8.75
CA ILE A 42 -7.93 12.35 10.14
C ILE A 42 -8.58 13.73 10.28
N ALA A 43 -8.22 14.69 9.41
CA ALA A 43 -8.80 16.03 9.46
C ALA A 43 -10.32 16.01 9.20
N ARG A 44 -10.78 15.25 8.21
CA ARG A 44 -12.21 15.06 7.92
C ARG A 44 -12.93 14.38 9.08
N PHE A 45 -12.31 13.37 9.67
CA PHE A 45 -12.84 12.65 10.83
C PHE A 45 -13.04 13.59 12.02
N THR A 46 -12.02 14.35 12.41
CA THR A 46 -12.12 15.34 13.50
C THR A 46 -13.17 16.42 13.20
N ALA A 47 -13.32 16.84 11.94
CA ALA A 47 -14.36 17.78 11.54
C ALA A 47 -15.76 17.17 11.66
N CYS A 48 -15.96 15.91 11.29
CA CYS A 48 -17.24 15.20 11.43
C CYS A 48 -17.62 14.95 12.89
N GLU A 49 -16.68 14.50 13.72
CA GLU A 49 -16.85 14.27 15.16
C GLU A 49 -17.38 15.54 15.86
N SER A 50 -16.76 16.69 15.55
CA SER A 50 -17.19 17.98 16.12
C SER A 50 -18.62 18.40 15.75
N ARG A 51 -19.20 17.85 14.67
CA ARG A 51 -20.53 18.20 14.17
C ARG A 51 -21.63 17.24 14.59
N HIS A 52 -21.32 15.96 14.80
CA HIS A 52 -22.32 14.92 15.09
C HIS A 52 -22.36 14.46 16.56
N GLY A 53 -21.39 14.86 17.38
CA GLY A 53 -21.21 14.26 18.71
C GLY A 53 -20.65 12.83 18.59
N GLU A 54 -20.26 12.22 19.71
CA GLU A 54 -19.73 10.86 19.74
C GLU A 54 -20.79 9.85 19.26
N SER A 55 -20.74 9.46 17.99
CA SER A 55 -21.49 8.32 17.45
C SER A 55 -20.63 7.06 17.49
N SER A 56 -21.21 5.89 17.75
CA SER A 56 -20.46 4.63 17.91
C SER A 56 -19.77 4.14 16.62
N GLU A 57 -20.08 4.73 15.47
CA GLU A 57 -19.36 4.48 14.21
C GLU A 57 -18.00 5.18 14.19
N VAL A 58 -17.92 6.39 14.76
CA VAL A 58 -16.70 7.20 14.82
C VAL A 58 -15.64 6.47 15.65
N THR A 59 -16.02 5.86 16.77
CA THR A 59 -15.09 5.10 17.62
C THR A 59 -14.51 3.86 16.92
N THR A 60 -15.31 3.16 16.11
CA THR A 60 -14.84 1.98 15.38
C THR A 60 -13.82 2.36 14.30
N LEU A 61 -14.07 3.46 13.58
CA LEU A 61 -13.16 3.97 12.56
C LEU A 61 -11.87 4.53 13.17
N GLU A 62 -11.93 5.09 14.38
CA GLU A 62 -10.74 5.56 15.12
C GLU A 62 -9.79 4.40 15.44
N ASP A 63 -10.33 3.27 15.90
CA ASP A 63 -9.57 2.05 16.17
C ASP A 63 -8.88 1.54 14.89
N GLU A 64 -9.57 1.53 13.74
CA GLU A 64 -8.98 1.15 12.45
C GLU A 64 -7.86 2.11 12.01
N VAL A 65 -8.05 3.43 12.15
CA VAL A 65 -7.01 4.42 11.80
C VAL A 65 -5.79 4.27 12.71
N ALA A 66 -6.00 3.96 14.00
CA ALA A 66 -4.92 3.69 14.93
C ALA A 66 -4.12 2.43 14.56
N ASP A 67 -4.80 1.36 14.12
CA ASP A 67 -4.18 0.13 13.66
C ASP A 67 -3.37 0.34 12.37
N ILE A 68 -3.95 1.03 11.38
CA ILE A 68 -3.25 1.42 10.13
C ILE A 68 -1.98 2.22 10.43
N ARG A 69 -2.03 3.14 11.40
CA ARG A 69 -0.85 3.94 11.77
C ARG A 69 0.25 3.06 12.35
N LYS A 70 -0.11 2.06 13.16
CA LYS A 70 0.83 1.11 13.74
C LYS A 70 1.50 0.25 12.67
N ASP A 71 0.75 -0.20 11.66
CA ASP A 71 1.31 -0.95 10.53
C ASP A 71 2.25 -0.11 9.69
N MET A 72 1.92 1.16 9.46
CA MET A 72 2.81 2.10 8.77
C MET A 72 4.09 2.37 9.57
N ASP A 73 4.00 2.54 10.90
CA ASP A 73 5.16 2.71 11.77
C ASP A 73 6.03 1.45 11.77
N TYR A 74 5.42 0.26 11.77
CA TYR A 74 6.12 -1.02 11.62
C TYR A 74 6.87 -1.10 10.28
N LEU A 75 6.18 -0.81 9.17
CA LEU A 75 6.76 -0.78 7.83
C LEU A 75 7.95 0.18 7.72
N LYS A 76 7.86 1.33 8.39
CA LYS A 76 8.94 2.33 8.42
C LYS A 76 10.10 1.94 9.33
N SER A 77 9.83 1.20 10.40
CA SER A 77 10.83 0.72 11.36
C SER A 77 11.57 -0.54 10.90
N SER A 78 11.02 -1.27 9.93
CA SER A 78 11.78 -2.31 9.23
C SER A 78 12.85 -1.59 8.42
N ASP A 79 14.07 -1.52 8.96
CA ASP A 79 15.24 -1.09 8.22
C ASP A 79 15.31 -1.98 6.96
N PHE A 80 14.92 -1.43 5.81
CA PHE A 80 15.02 -2.12 4.52
C PHE A 80 16.47 -2.56 4.26
N THR A 81 17.42 -1.88 4.90
CA THR A 81 18.83 -2.25 5.03
C THR A 81 19.00 -3.67 5.58
N SER A 82 18.28 -4.07 6.63
CA SER A 82 18.36 -5.43 7.17
C SER A 82 17.76 -6.48 6.23
N LEU A 83 16.82 -6.09 5.35
CA LEU A 83 16.28 -6.97 4.32
C LEU A 83 17.27 -7.17 3.16
N LEU A 84 18.06 -6.14 2.83
CA LEU A 84 19.11 -6.20 1.82
C LEU A 84 20.40 -6.86 2.34
N GLU A 85 20.77 -6.59 3.59
CA GLU A 85 21.98 -7.14 4.24
C GLU A 85 21.89 -8.67 4.42
N ALA A 86 20.71 -9.22 4.70
CA ALA A 86 20.50 -10.67 4.78
C ALA A 86 20.74 -11.43 3.46
N ALA A 87 20.82 -10.73 2.31
CA ALA A 87 21.12 -11.33 1.02
C ALA A 87 22.62 -11.22 0.64
N ASP A 88 23.42 -10.47 1.39
CA ASP A 88 24.85 -10.24 1.12
C ASP A 88 25.78 -11.11 2.00
N ASP A 89 25.25 -11.84 3.00
CA ASP A 89 26.01 -12.76 3.88
C ASP A 89 26.11 -14.18 3.31
N ASP A 90 26.44 -14.31 2.02
CA ASP A 90 26.77 -15.59 1.35
C ASP A 90 28.09 -15.45 0.57
N ASP A 91 29.12 -14.94 1.25
CA ASP A 91 30.51 -14.94 0.76
C ASP A 91 31.21 -16.30 1.09
N ASP A 92 30.51 -17.41 0.84
CA ASP A 92 31.17 -18.71 0.60
C ASP A 92 30.61 -19.34 -0.69
N PRO A 93 31.22 -19.09 -1.85
CA PRO A 93 30.89 -19.77 -3.07
C PRO A 93 31.55 -21.16 -3.04
N GLU A 94 31.14 -22.03 -2.11
CA GLU A 94 31.17 -23.44 -2.42
C GLU A 94 30.11 -23.66 -3.50
N ILE A 95 30.62 -23.67 -4.73
CA ILE A 95 29.97 -24.13 -5.96
C ILE A 95 29.52 -25.58 -5.70
N SER A 96 28.43 -25.74 -4.94
CA SER A 96 27.74 -27.00 -4.79
C SER A 96 26.99 -27.20 -6.09
N LYS A 97 27.70 -27.92 -6.95
CA LYS A 97 27.28 -28.65 -8.14
C LYS A 97 25.98 -29.42 -7.86
N ILE A 98 24.84 -28.74 -7.79
CA ILE A 98 23.54 -29.40 -7.74
C ILE A 98 23.06 -29.51 -9.19
N PRO A 99 22.91 -30.73 -9.73
CA PRO A 99 22.44 -30.93 -11.08
C PRO A 99 20.99 -30.42 -11.18
N SER A 100 20.74 -29.52 -12.13
CA SER A 100 19.39 -29.23 -12.61
C SER A 100 18.81 -30.50 -13.25
N THR A 101 18.14 -31.31 -12.43
CA THR A 101 17.32 -32.47 -12.79
C THR A 101 16.27 -32.57 -11.70
N THR A 102 14.99 -32.78 -11.90
CA THR A 102 14.13 -33.00 -13.07
C THR A 102 12.73 -32.91 -12.45
N THR A 103 11.78 -32.32 -13.16
CA THR A 103 10.34 -32.59 -13.10
C THR A 103 9.92 -33.72 -12.14
N GLU A 104 9.42 -33.37 -10.96
CA GLU A 104 8.49 -34.24 -10.23
C GLU A 104 7.18 -33.50 -10.04
N ASP A 105 6.25 -33.89 -10.91
CA ASP A 105 4.82 -33.66 -10.87
C ASP A 105 4.24 -34.13 -9.54
N VAL A 106 4.21 -33.22 -8.55
CA VAL A 106 3.42 -33.42 -7.34
C VAL A 106 2.02 -32.91 -7.62
N HIS A 107 1.16 -33.83 -8.04
CA HIS A 107 -0.28 -33.69 -8.09
C HIS A 107 -0.81 -33.38 -6.69
N ARG A 108 -0.89 -32.09 -6.34
CA ARG A 108 -1.56 -31.63 -5.13
C ARG A 108 -3.04 -31.50 -5.44
N ASP A 109 -3.84 -32.39 -4.85
CA ASP A 109 -5.29 -32.35 -4.94
C ASP A 109 -5.80 -30.93 -4.63
N VAL A 110 -6.45 -30.36 -5.64
CA VAL A 110 -7.25 -29.15 -5.57
C VAL A 110 -8.37 -29.41 -4.58
N THR A 111 -8.24 -28.87 -3.37
CA THR A 111 -9.39 -28.65 -2.51
C THR A 111 -10.21 -27.54 -3.14
N THR A 112 -11.39 -27.90 -3.65
CA THR A 112 -12.42 -26.99 -4.13
C THR A 112 -12.86 -26.07 -2.98
N THR A 113 -12.20 -24.92 -2.86
CA THR A 113 -12.79 -23.79 -2.15
C THR A 113 -13.90 -23.27 -3.04
N ASP A 114 -15.12 -23.53 -2.58
CA ASP A 114 -16.37 -23.03 -3.13
C ASP A 114 -16.26 -21.52 -3.37
N GLU A 115 -16.05 -21.16 -4.64
CA GLU A 115 -16.17 -19.79 -5.14
C GLU A 115 -17.63 -19.39 -5.03
N ARG A 116 -18.02 -18.85 -3.87
CA ARG A 116 -19.30 -18.14 -3.76
C ARG A 116 -19.12 -16.78 -4.43
N GLY A 117 -19.22 -16.79 -5.76
CA GLY A 117 -19.50 -15.61 -6.56
C GLY A 117 -20.89 -15.10 -6.20
N GLU A 118 -20.96 -14.20 -5.23
CA GLU A 118 -22.11 -13.32 -5.11
C GLU A 118 -21.97 -12.28 -6.22
N GLU A 119 -22.61 -12.59 -7.34
CA GLU A 119 -22.98 -11.66 -8.40
C GLU A 119 -23.78 -10.53 -7.76
N ILE A 120 -23.09 -9.44 -7.42
CA ILE A 120 -23.73 -8.19 -7.05
C ILE A 120 -24.30 -7.61 -8.34
N ASP A 121 -25.61 -7.78 -8.48
CA ASP A 121 -26.46 -7.18 -9.49
C ASP A 121 -26.21 -5.66 -9.55
N GLU A 122 -25.52 -5.22 -10.60
CA GLU A 122 -25.19 -3.82 -10.88
C GLU A 122 -26.40 -3.02 -11.37
N GLU A 123 -27.63 -3.54 -11.28
CA GLU A 123 -28.84 -2.80 -11.58
C GLU A 123 -29.39 -2.06 -10.35
N GLN A 124 -29.07 -0.75 -10.28
CA GLN A 124 -29.85 0.35 -9.66
C GLN A 124 -29.10 1.22 -8.62
N ILE A 125 -27.95 1.80 -9.00
CA ILE A 125 -27.51 3.08 -8.41
C ILE A 125 -27.71 4.19 -9.46
N GLU A 126 -28.94 4.32 -9.95
CA GLU A 126 -29.42 5.60 -10.52
C GLU A 126 -29.99 6.41 -9.35
N VAL A 127 -29.10 6.92 -8.50
CA VAL A 127 -29.47 7.89 -7.47
C VAL A 127 -29.91 9.15 -8.22
N ARG A 128 -31.22 9.38 -8.25
CA ARG A 128 -31.83 10.64 -8.68
C ARG A 128 -31.27 11.79 -7.84
N GLU A 129 -30.28 12.50 -8.36
CA GLU A 129 -29.74 13.73 -7.77
C GLU A 129 -30.66 14.95 -7.95
N ASP A 130 -31.84 14.80 -8.54
CA ASP A 130 -32.66 15.94 -9.01
C ASP A 130 -33.81 16.41 -8.09
N SER A 131 -34.01 15.84 -6.89
CA SER A 131 -35.18 16.21 -6.06
C SER A 131 -34.90 16.91 -4.73
N ILE A 132 -33.64 17.15 -4.34
CA ILE A 132 -33.34 17.74 -3.01
C ILE A 132 -33.46 19.28 -3.02
N TYR A 133 -33.59 19.92 -4.18
CA TYR A 133 -33.66 21.39 -4.30
C TYR A 133 -35.05 22.00 -4.53
N LYS A 134 -36.12 21.20 -4.51
CA LYS A 134 -37.49 21.72 -4.80
C LYS A 134 -38.31 22.14 -3.58
N ASP A 135 -37.80 21.94 -2.37
CA ASP A 135 -38.54 22.20 -1.12
C ASP A 135 -37.83 23.22 -0.21
N LEU A 136 -37.18 24.23 -0.82
CA LEU A 136 -36.82 25.47 -0.12
C LEU A 136 -37.95 26.49 -0.36
N PRO A 137 -38.91 26.65 0.57
CA PRO A 137 -39.83 27.76 0.49
C PRO A 137 -39.07 29.07 0.73
N ASP A 138 -39.40 30.07 -0.09
CA ASP A 138 -38.84 31.41 -0.13
C ASP A 138 -38.64 32.03 1.27
N LEU A 139 -37.37 32.10 1.71
CA LEU A 139 -36.95 32.87 2.88
C LEU A 139 -36.64 34.31 2.45
N GLU A 140 -37.62 34.96 1.84
CA GLU A 140 -37.61 36.40 1.59
C GLU A 140 -38.82 37.06 2.24
N GLU A 141 -38.87 37.07 3.57
CA GLU A 141 -39.70 38.04 4.26
C GLU A 141 -39.05 38.54 5.55
N THR A 142 -38.86 39.86 5.57
CA THR A 142 -39.07 40.70 6.74
C THR A 142 -37.92 40.79 7.75
N ILE A 143 -37.01 41.73 7.49
CA ILE A 143 -36.43 42.52 8.57
C ILE A 143 -36.91 43.96 8.36
N VAL A 144 -37.78 44.38 9.27
CA VAL A 144 -38.34 45.74 9.44
C VAL A 144 -37.27 46.67 10.00
#